data_AF-A0A2M7PR39-F1
#
_entry.id   AF-A0A2M7PR39-F1
#
_cell.length_a   1.000
_cell.length_b   1.000
_cell.length_c   1.000
_cell.angle_alpha   90.00
_cell.angle_beta   90.00
_cell.angle_gamma   90.00
#
_symmetry.space_group_name_H-M   'P 1'
#
loop_
_entity.id
_entity.type
_entity.pdbx_description
1 polymer ?
#
loop_
_entity_poly.entity_id
_entity_poly.type
_entity_poly.pdbx_seq_one_letter_code
_entity_poly.pdbx_strand_id
1 'polypeptide(L)' 'MCYFATEHCNKTGRYLSQTILFKYLAYLDFLSLKDIGKPALEFEYKAMVNGPVPHELYNERRNYKSRLVEFISRG' A
#
# COMPACT_ATOMS: atom_id res chain seq x y z
N MET A 1 -9.34 -2.69 -3.35
CA MET A 1 -8.87 -1.69 -4.35
C MET A 1 -9.95 -0.72 -4.80
N CYS A 2 -11.19 -1.16 -5.05
CA CYS A 2 -12.28 -0.26 -5.46
C CYS A 2 -12.53 0.87 -4.45
N TYR A 3 -12.51 0.59 -3.14
CA TYR A 3 -12.69 1.62 -2.11
C TYR A 3 -11.69 2.78 -2.24
N PHE A 4 -10.37 2.52 -2.25
CA PHE A 4 -9.36 3.57 -2.37
C PHE A 4 -9.48 4.35 -3.69
N ALA A 5 -9.80 3.67 -4.79
CA ALA A 5 -9.98 4.33 -6.08
C ALA A 5 -11.19 5.26 -6.09
N THR A 6 -12.33 4.78 -5.58
CA THR A 6 -13.56 5.56 -5.45
C THR A 6 -13.36 6.74 -4.52
N GLU A 7 -12.82 6.52 -3.32
CA GLU A 7 -12.61 7.60 -2.35
C GLU A 7 -11.58 8.63 -2.83
N HIS A 8 -10.52 8.20 -3.52
CA HIS A 8 -9.57 9.11 -4.12
C HIS A 8 -10.24 9.99 -5.18
N CYS A 9 -11.05 9.39 -6.05
CA CYS A 9 -11.77 10.12 -7.09
C CYS A 9 -12.78 11.10 -6.47
N ASN A 10 -13.56 10.66 -5.49
CA ASN A 10 -14.54 11.49 -4.78
C ASN A 10 -13.90 12.71 -4.12
N LYS A 11 -12.72 12.54 -3.51
CA LYS A 11 -12.03 13.61 -2.76
C LYS A 11 -11.22 14.57 -3.65
N THR A 12 -10.68 14.08 -4.76
CA THR A 12 -9.69 14.83 -5.57
C THR A 12 -10.16 15.16 -6.98
N GLY A 13 -11.24 14.52 -7.46
CA GLY A 13 -11.68 14.57 -8.85
C GLY A 13 -10.73 13.88 -9.84
N ARG A 14 -9.73 13.13 -9.36
CA ARG A 14 -8.68 12.50 -10.19
C ARG A 14 -8.70 10.99 -10.06
N TYR A 15 -8.26 10.31 -11.11
CA TYR A 15 -8.06 8.86 -11.07
C TYR A 15 -6.89 8.49 -10.16
N LEU A 16 -7.04 7.36 -9.46
CA LEU A 16 -6.01 6.84 -8.58
C LEU A 16 -4.88 6.20 -9.39
N SER A 17 -3.70 6.81 -9.39
CA SER A 17 -2.51 6.22 -9.98
C SER A 17 -1.93 5.11 -9.11
N GLN A 18 -1.18 4.19 -9.71
CA GLN A 18 -0.50 3.10 -9.00
C GLN A 18 0.41 3.63 -7.88
N THR A 19 1.18 4.69 -8.15
CA THR A 19 2.08 5.30 -7.15
C THR A 19 1.31 5.87 -5.95
N ILE A 20 0.17 6.51 -6.18
CA ILE A 20 -0.65 7.04 -5.07
C ILE A 20 -1.26 5.89 -4.28
N LEU A 21 -1.72 4.83 -4.97
CA LEU A 21 -2.24 3.65 -4.31
C LEU A 21 -1.22 3.03 -3.36
N PHE A 22 0.05 2.90 -3.77
CA PHE A 22 1.09 2.37 -2.91
C PHE A 22 1.36 3.25 -1.69
N LYS A 23 1.28 4.58 -1.86
CA LYS A 23 1.37 5.50 -0.72
C LYS A 23 0.21 5.29 0.26
N TYR A 24 -1.01 5.05 -0.22
CA TYR A 24 -2.15 4.76 0.67
C TYR A 24 -2.02 3.43 1.39
N LEU A 25 -1.56 2.38 0.71
CA LEU A 25 -1.31 1.08 1.35
C LEU A 25 -0.21 1.20 2.41
N ALA A 26 0.89 1.89 2.10
CA ALA A 26 1.96 2.14 3.07
C ALA A 26 1.47 2.94 4.28
N TYR A 27 0.61 3.94 4.03
CA TYR A 27 0.05 4.77 5.10
C TYR A 27 -0.94 4.00 5.97
N LEU A 28 -1.76 3.11 5.39
CA LEU A 28 -2.62 2.20 6.14
C LEU A 28 -1.81 1.34 7.11
N ASP A 29 -0.66 0.82 6.66
CA ASP A 29 0.20 0.00 7.50
C ASP A 29 0.73 0.77 8.71
N PHE A 30 1.18 2.01 8.49
CA PHE A 30 1.63 2.89 9.56
C PHE A 30 0.52 3.31 10.51
N LEU A 31 -0.68 3.61 9.99
CA LEU A 31 -1.84 3.93 10.83
C LEU A 31 -2.22 2.74 11.72
N SER A 32 -2.29 1.54 11.14
CA SER A 32 -2.55 0.33 11.90
C SER A 32 -1.48 0.09 12.97
N LEU A 33 -0.20 0.24 12.61
CA LEU A 33 0.89 0.12 13.57
C LEU A 33 0.76 1.11 14.73
N LYS A 34 0.37 2.36 14.43
CA LYS A 34 0.16 3.40 15.44
C LYS A 34 -1.03 3.10 16.35
N ASP A 35 -2.16 2.68 15.77
CA ASP A 35 -3.44 2.59 16.49
C ASP A 35 -3.59 1.26 17.25
N ILE A 36 -3.09 0.15 16.68
CA ILE A 36 -3.24 -1.20 17.25
C ILE A 36 -1.91 -1.92 17.52
N GLY A 37 -0.77 -1.29 17.23
CA GLY A 37 0.55 -1.86 17.47
C GLY A 37 0.97 -2.93 16.46
N LYS A 38 0.21 -3.14 15.37
CA LYS A 38 0.51 -4.14 14.33
C LYS A 38 0.21 -3.60 12.93
N PRO A 39 1.10 -3.84 11.94
CA PRO A 39 0.83 -3.47 10.56
C PRO A 39 -0.34 -4.30 10.00
N ALA A 40 -1.20 -3.67 9.20
CA ALA A 40 -2.39 -4.31 8.62
C ALA A 40 -2.05 -5.19 7.41
N LEU A 41 -0.99 -4.83 6.70
CA LEU A 41 -0.51 -5.46 5.47
C LEU A 41 0.86 -6.13 5.69
N GLU A 42 1.53 -5.83 6.79
CA GLU A 42 2.80 -6.49 7.17
C GLU A 42 3.89 -6.31 6.10
N PHE A 43 3.96 -5.12 5.47
CA PHE A 43 5.02 -4.88 4.49
C PHE A 43 6.40 -4.82 5.15
N GLU A 44 7.41 -5.29 4.44
CA GLU A 44 8.81 -5.06 4.79
C GLU A 44 9.28 -3.67 4.32
N TYR A 45 9.71 -2.85 5.28
CA TYR A 45 10.19 -1.50 5.03
C TYR A 45 11.71 -1.42 5.10
N LYS A 46 12.31 -0.88 4.04
CA LYS A 46 13.72 -0.52 4.02
C LYS A 46 13.89 0.95 4.39
N ALA A 47 14.69 1.23 5.41
CA ALA A 47 15.10 2.60 5.72
C ALA A 47 15.99 3.14 4.58
N MET A 48 15.51 4.16 3.88
CA MET A 48 16.26 4.86 2.84
C MET A 48 16.50 6.32 3.25
N VAL A 49 17.34 7.03 2.50
CA VAL A 49 17.73 8.43 2.80
C VAL A 49 16.52 9.35 3.00
N ASN A 50 15.44 9.12 2.24
CA ASN A 50 14.21 9.93 2.30
C ASN A 50 13.09 9.27 3.13
N GLY A 51 13.43 8.32 4.00
CA GLY A 51 12.49 7.61 4.85
C GLY A 51 12.25 6.15 4.44
N PRO A 52 11.35 5.45 5.16
CA PRO A 52 11.08 4.04 4.96
C PRO A 52 10.32 3.80 3.64
N VAL A 53 10.77 2.79 2.89
CA VAL A 53 10.16 2.39 1.61
C VAL A 53 9.72 0.92 1.69
N PRO A 54 8.44 0.60 1.43
CA PRO A 54 7.96 -0.77 1.39
C PRO A 54 8.40 -1.44 0.08
N HIS A 55 9.52 -2.16 0.11
CA HIS A 55 10.18 -2.64 -1.11
C HIS A 55 9.30 -3.58 -1.93
N GLU A 56 8.48 -4.37 -1.23
CA GLU A 56 7.57 -5.37 -1.79
C GLU A 56 6.53 -4.74 -2.73
N LEU A 57 6.05 -3.53 -2.44
CA LEU A 57 5.10 -2.81 -3.29
C LEU A 57 5.71 -2.37 -4.63
N TYR A 58 7.00 -2.11 -4.67
CA TYR A 58 7.64 -1.57 -5.88
C TYR A 58 8.28 -2.67 -6.71
N ASN A 59 9.03 -3.57 -6.08
CA ASN A 59 9.95 -4.47 -6.78
C ASN A 59 9.54 -5.95 -6.71
N GLU A 60 8.76 -6.35 -5.70
CA GLU A 60 8.49 -7.78 -5.42
C GLU A 60 7.00 -8.12 -5.33
N ARG A 61 6.12 -7.31 -5.93
CA ARG A 61 4.65 -7.49 -5.85
C ARG A 61 4.15 -8.88 -6.22
N ARG A 62 4.82 -9.55 -7.15
CA ARG A 62 4.46 -10.92 -7.57
C ARG A 62 4.81 -11.98 -6.53
N ASN A 63 5.79 -11.69 -5.67
CA ASN A 63 6.30 -12.60 -4.66
C ASN A 63 5.75 -12.27 -3.26
N TYR A 64 5.16 -11.08 -3.09
CA TYR A 64 4.51 -10.68 -1.85
C TYR A 64 3.39 -11.64 -1.47
N LYS A 65 3.46 -12.17 -0.25
CA LYS A 65 2.47 -13.08 0.31
C LYS A 65 1.94 -12.50 1.61
N SER A 66 0.66 -12.15 1.60
CA SER A 66 -0.08 -11.77 2.80
C SER A 66 -1.32 -12.64 2.92
N ARG A 67 -1.74 -12.87 4.16
CA ARG A 67 -3.03 -13.53 4.45
C ARG A 67 -4.22 -12.65 4.10
N LEU A 68 -4.03 -11.34 3.98
CA LEU A 68 -5.09 -10.36 3.86
C LEU A 68 -5.17 -9.72 2.47
N VAL A 69 -4.08 -9.78 1.69
CA VAL A 69 -3.99 -9.12 0.37
C VAL A 69 -3.25 -9.99 -0.63
N GLU A 70 -3.79 -10.01 -1.85
CA GLU A 70 -3.16 -10.64 -3.02
C GLU A 70 -3.07 -9.63 -4.18
N PHE A 71 -1.93 -9.61 -4.86
CA PHE A 71 -1.75 -8.83 -6.09
C PHE A 71 -1.98 -9.72 -7.31
N ILE A 72 -3.11 -9.51 -8.00
CA ILE A 72 -3.49 -10.28 -9.18
C ILE A 72 -3.06 -9.53 -10.45
N SER A 73 -2.29 -10.17 -11.32
CA SER A 73 -2.07 -9.67 -12.69
C SER A 73 -3.27 -10.00 -13.56
N ARG A 74 -3.85 -8.99 -14.23
CA ARG A 74 -4.75 -9.25 -15.35
C ARG A 74 -3.89 -9.63 -16.55
N GLY A 75 -3.97 -10.89 -16.97
CA GLY A 75 -3.39 -11.38 -18.22
C GLY A 75 -4.07 -10.78 -19.44
#